data_AF-A0A376U5Z4-F1
#
_entry.id   AF-A0A376U5Z4-F1
#
_cell.length_a   1.000
_cell.length_b   1.000
_cell.length_c   1.000
_cell.angle_alpha   90.00
_cell.angle_beta   90.00
_cell.angle_gamma   90.00
#
_symmetry.space_group_name_H-M   'P 1'
#
loop_
_entity.id
_entity.type
_entity.pdbx_description
1 polymer ?
#
loop_
_entity_poly.entity_id
_entity_poly.type
_entity_poly.pdbx_seq_one_letter_code
_entity_poly.pdbx_strand_id
1 'polypeptide(L)'
;MNTASEDGIDGFLGLTWNQELAATIDRLEALDRSELRKKFSIKRLNEMEIYPGVTFSEELEGQLFASIMLDMEKLISAYRRMLRQGNHALTVIVG
;
A
#
# COMPACT_ATOMS: atom_id res chain seq x y z
N MET A 1 30.71 -26.06 0.07
CA MET A 1 31.46 -25.22 -0.90
C MET A 1 30.77 -25.41 -2.25
N ASN A 2 30.04 -24.46 -2.81
CA ASN A 2 30.28 -23.03 -2.92
C ASN A 2 29.06 -22.20 -2.48
N THR A 3 29.33 -21.04 -1.91
CA THR A 3 28.44 -20.12 -1.18
C THR A 3 27.60 -19.24 -2.11
N ALA A 4 26.27 -19.25 -1.94
CA ALA A 4 25.44 -18.09 -2.24
C ALA A 4 25.06 -17.48 -0.88
N SER A 5 25.57 -16.28 -0.59
CA SER A 5 25.28 -15.56 0.64
C SER A 5 23.77 -15.34 0.78
N GLU A 6 23.22 -15.66 1.95
CA GLU A 6 21.89 -15.21 2.38
C GLU A 6 21.92 -13.70 2.69
N ASP A 7 22.13 -12.88 1.66
CA ASP A 7 21.79 -11.46 1.70
C ASP A 7 20.46 -11.30 0.94
N GLY A 8 19.38 -11.76 1.58
CA GLY A 8 18.02 -11.63 1.08
C GLY A 8 17.68 -10.15 0.90
N ILE A 9 16.89 -9.83 -0.13
CA ILE A 9 16.47 -8.46 -0.46
C ILE A 9 15.93 -7.77 0.80
N ASP A 10 16.56 -6.67 1.24
CA ASP A 10 16.06 -5.75 2.29
C ASP A 10 14.86 -4.93 1.78
N GLY A 11 13.85 -5.61 1.21
CA GLY A 11 12.78 -4.96 0.46
C GLY A 11 11.70 -5.90 -0.06
N PHE A 12 10.57 -5.31 -0.45
CA PHE A 12 9.44 -6.02 -1.04
C PHE A 12 9.45 -5.89 -2.56
N LEU A 13 9.34 -7.03 -3.25
CA LEU A 13 9.13 -7.09 -4.70
C LEU A 13 7.89 -7.95 -5.00
N GLY A 14 6.82 -7.33 -5.47
CA GLY A 14 5.54 -8.00 -5.75
C GLY A 14 5.04 -7.72 -7.16
N LEU A 15 4.68 -8.77 -7.90
CA LEU A 15 4.09 -8.68 -9.23
C LEU A 15 2.57 -8.85 -9.18
N THR A 16 1.84 -8.06 -9.94
CA THR A 16 0.43 -8.26 -10.23
C THR A 16 0.23 -8.28 -11.75
N TRP A 17 -0.24 -9.41 -12.26
CA TRP A 17 -0.45 -9.60 -13.69
C TRP A 17 -1.60 -8.74 -14.20
N ASN A 18 -1.61 -8.44 -15.50
CA ASN A 18 -2.65 -7.60 -16.10
C ASN A 18 -4.06 -8.17 -15.86
N GLN A 19 -4.21 -9.50 -15.98
CA GLN A 19 -5.45 -10.23 -15.73
C GLN A 19 -5.97 -10.13 -14.29
N GLU A 20 -5.08 -9.82 -13.33
CA GLU A 20 -5.42 -9.68 -11.91
C GLU A 20 -5.75 -8.23 -11.54
N LEU A 21 -5.32 -7.26 -12.36
CA LEU A 21 -5.50 -5.83 -12.07
C LEU A 21 -6.97 -5.45 -11.98
N ALA A 22 -7.85 -5.99 -12.82
CA ALA A 22 -9.28 -5.69 -12.76
C ALA A 22 -9.87 -6.04 -11.38
N ALA A 23 -9.62 -7.27 -10.89
CA ALA A 23 -10.08 -7.69 -9.58
C ALA A 23 -9.46 -6.88 -8.43
N THR A 24 -8.19 -6.51 -8.54
CA THR A 24 -7.52 -5.66 -7.53
C THR A 24 -8.11 -4.25 -7.49
N ILE A 25 -8.37 -3.64 -8.66
CA ILE A 25 -9.02 -2.34 -8.78
C ILE A 25 -10.42 -2.38 -8.17
N ASP A 26 -11.24 -3.34 -8.57
CA ASP A 26 -12.63 -3.47 -8.09
C ASP A 26 -12.68 -3.61 -6.56
N ARG A 27 -11.77 -4.38 -5.96
CA ARG A 27 -11.68 -4.54 -4.50
C ARG A 27 -11.35 -3.24 -3.80
N LEU A 28 -10.39 -2.46 -4.32
CA LEU A 28 -10.01 -1.18 -3.73
C LEU A 28 -11.14 -0.15 -3.87
N GLU A 29 -11.83 -0.14 -5.01
CA GLU A 29 -12.95 0.76 -5.27
C GLU A 29 -14.20 0.42 -4.46
N ALA A 30 -14.40 -0.85 -4.11
CA ALA A 30 -15.53 -1.31 -3.30
C ALA A 30 -15.38 -1.00 -1.79
N LEU A 31 -14.21 -0.57 -1.31
CA LEU A 31 -14.01 -0.27 0.11
C LEU A 31 -14.89 0.89 0.57
N ASP A 32 -15.62 0.75 1.67
CA ASP A 32 -16.32 1.89 2.29
C ASP A 32 -15.32 2.78 3.03
N ARG A 33 -15.15 4.01 2.55
CA ARG A 33 -14.21 5.00 3.11
C ARG A 33 -14.61 5.40 4.53
N SER A 34 -15.89 5.39 4.85
CA SER A 34 -16.41 5.67 6.19
C SER A 34 -16.07 4.55 7.16
N GLU A 35 -16.17 3.29 6.70
CA GLU A 35 -15.78 2.12 7.49
C GLU A 35 -14.27 2.10 7.74
N LEU A 36 -13.46 2.40 6.71
CA LEU A 36 -12.01 2.55 6.84
C LEU A 36 -11.65 3.65 7.85
N ARG A 37 -12.30 4.81 7.78
CA ARG A 37 -12.05 5.92 8.71
C ARG A 37 -12.34 5.53 10.17
N LYS A 38 -13.37 4.72 10.41
CA LYS A 38 -13.71 4.22 11.76
C LYS A 38 -12.68 3.20 12.29
N LYS A 39 -12.06 2.43 11.41
CA LYS A 39 -11.04 1.42 11.79
C LYS A 39 -9.64 2.01 11.94
N PHE A 40 -9.35 3.12 11.25
CA PHE A 40 -8.08 3.80 11.34
C PHE A 40 -7.87 4.43 12.73
N SER A 41 -6.71 4.17 13.34
CA SER A 41 -6.35 4.69 14.66
C SER A 41 -4.86 5.00 14.69
N ILE A 42 -4.50 6.27 14.99
CA ILE A 42 -3.09 6.64 15.17
C ILE A 42 -2.49 5.92 16.37
N LYS A 43 -3.23 5.78 17.47
CA LYS A 43 -2.76 5.06 18.65
C LYS A 43 -2.30 3.65 18.29
N ARG A 44 -3.14 2.90 17.57
CA ARG A 44 -2.80 1.55 17.12
C ARG A 44 -1.64 1.55 16.12
N LEU A 45 -1.58 2.54 15.22
CA LEU A 45 -0.47 2.70 14.27
C LEU A 45 0.87 2.87 15.01
N ASN A 46 0.90 3.73 16.03
CA ASN A 46 2.07 3.96 16.87
C ASN A 46 2.45 2.69 17.65
N GLU A 47 1.47 1.99 18.25
CA GLU A 47 1.69 0.73 18.98
C GLU A 47 2.23 -0.40 18.10
N MET A 48 1.82 -0.43 16.83
CA MET A 48 2.28 -1.43 15.85
C MET A 48 3.62 -1.06 15.20
N GLU A 49 4.20 0.10 15.55
CA GLU A 49 5.45 0.61 15.00
C GLU A 49 5.47 0.57 13.46
N ILE A 50 4.34 0.96 12.84
CA ILE A 50 4.22 0.97 11.37
C ILE A 50 5.36 1.80 10.78
N TYR A 51 6.06 1.24 9.78
CA TYR A 51 7.22 1.88 9.13
C TYR A 51 6.91 3.36 8.78
N PRO A 52 7.81 4.31 9.10
CA PRO A 52 9.19 4.12 9.56
C PRO A 52 9.37 3.96 11.08
N GLY A 53 8.32 3.64 11.83
CA GLY A 53 8.39 3.49 13.29
C GLY A 53 8.38 4.83 14.05
N VAL A 54 7.99 5.91 13.38
CA VAL A 54 7.81 7.22 14.00
C VAL A 54 6.44 7.32 14.63
N THR A 55 6.35 8.01 15.77
CA THR A 55 5.09 8.25 16.46
C THR A 55 4.44 9.54 15.98
N PHE A 56 3.13 9.49 15.80
CA PHE A 56 2.32 10.65 15.43
C PHE A 56 1.45 11.11 16.61
N SER A 57 1.20 12.43 16.69
CA SER A 57 0.17 12.97 17.58
C SER A 57 -1.22 12.50 17.12
N GLU A 58 -2.09 12.13 18.05
CA GLU A 58 -3.47 11.70 17.76
C GLU A 58 -4.29 12.80 17.05
N GLU A 59 -3.94 14.08 17.26
CA GLU A 59 -4.58 15.22 16.58
C GLU A 59 -4.42 15.17 15.04
N LEU A 60 -3.41 14.46 14.54
CA LEU A 60 -3.14 14.30 13.11
C LEU A 60 -3.93 13.16 12.47
N GLU A 61 -4.78 12.44 13.20
CA GLU A 61 -5.43 11.22 12.71
C GLU A 61 -6.25 11.46 11.44
N GLY A 62 -7.04 12.53 11.41
CA GLY A 62 -7.82 12.89 10.23
C GLY A 62 -6.94 13.23 9.03
N GLN A 63 -5.83 13.93 9.25
CA GLN A 63 -4.92 14.38 8.18
C GLN A 63 -4.14 13.19 7.61
N LEU A 64 -3.62 12.32 8.48
CA LEU A 64 -2.89 11.13 8.06
C LEU A 64 -3.80 10.17 7.29
N PHE A 65 -5.03 9.96 7.75
CA PHE A 65 -6.01 9.17 7.02
C PHE A 65 -6.31 9.76 5.64
N ALA A 66 -6.54 11.07 5.55
CA ALA A 66 -6.78 11.75 4.27
C ALA A 66 -5.60 11.61 3.30
N SER A 67 -4.37 11.70 3.80
CA SER A 67 -3.16 11.48 3.01
C SER A 67 -3.10 10.06 2.44
N ILE A 68 -3.40 9.05 3.25
CA ILE A 68 -3.42 7.63 2.82
C ILE A 68 -4.50 7.41 1.76
N MET A 69 -5.69 8.00 1.94
CA MET A 69 -6.76 7.90 0.94
C MET A 69 -6.37 8.56 -0.39
N LEU A 70 -5.69 9.71 -0.35
CA LEU A 70 -5.18 10.36 -1.55
C LEU A 70 -4.19 9.45 -2.31
N ASP A 71 -3.28 8.79 -1.60
CA ASP A 71 -2.32 7.89 -2.22
C ASP A 71 -2.97 6.60 -2.74
N MET A 72 -4.00 6.09 -2.06
CA MET A 72 -4.82 4.99 -2.56
C MET A 72 -5.50 5.34 -3.89
N GLU A 73 -6.08 6.54 -4.03
CA GLU A 73 -6.71 6.98 -5.28
C GLU A 73 -5.70 7.14 -6.43
N LYS A 74 -4.47 7.61 -6.12
CA LYS A 74 -3.36 7.61 -7.10
C LYS A 74 -2.98 6.20 -7.54
N LEU A 75 -2.94 5.25 -6.60
CA LEU A 75 -2.62 3.85 -6.87
C LEU A 75 -3.69 3.20 -7.78
N ILE A 76 -4.97 3.37 -7.45
CA ILE A 76 -6.10 2.91 -8.27
C ILE A 76 -5.99 3.49 -9.70
N SER A 77 -5.70 4.79 -9.81
CA SER A 77 -5.53 5.45 -11.10
C SER A 77 -4.36 4.89 -11.92
N ALA A 78 -3.24 4.56 -11.26
CA ALA A 78 -2.10 3.90 -11.89
C ALA A 78 -2.44 2.49 -12.37
N TYR A 79 -3.14 1.68 -11.56
CA TYR A 79 -3.58 0.33 -11.94
C TYR A 79 -4.57 0.37 -13.10
N ARG A 80 -5.54 1.29 -13.10
CA ARG A 80 -6.46 1.48 -14.24
C ARG A 80 -5.70 1.80 -15.52
N ARG A 81 -4.65 2.63 -15.46
CA ARG A 81 -3.80 2.94 -16.61
C ARG A 81 -3.05 1.70 -17.11
N MET A 82 -2.42 0.95 -16.20
CA MET A 82 -1.70 -0.29 -16.54
C MET A 82 -2.63 -1.33 -17.17
N LEU A 83 -3.82 -1.53 -16.58
CA LEU A 83 -4.84 -2.43 -17.09
C LEU A 83 -5.21 -2.09 -18.53
N ARG A 84 -5.60 -0.84 -18.80
CA ARG A 84 -6.01 -0.38 -20.15
C ARG A 84 -4.89 -0.51 -21.20
N GLN A 85 -3.64 -0.47 -20.79
CA GLN A 85 -2.48 -0.58 -21.68
C GLN A 85 -1.99 -2.02 -21.88
N GLY A 86 -2.59 -3.01 -21.20
CA GLY A 86 -2.11 -4.40 -21.25
C GLY A 86 -0.84 -4.65 -20.42
N ASN A 87 -0.45 -3.70 -19.55
CA ASN A 87 0.76 -3.77 -18.73
C ASN A 87 0.52 -4.49 -17.40
N HIS A 88 1.60 -4.86 -16.72
CA HIS A 88 1.62 -5.45 -15.37
C HIS A 88 2.04 -4.40 -14.32
N ALA A 89 1.69 -4.63 -13.07
CA ALA A 89 2.15 -3.81 -11.96
C ALA A 89 3.26 -4.51 -11.18
N LEU A 90 4.31 -3.77 -10.83
CA LEU A 90 5.38 -4.24 -9.97
C LEU A 90 5.48 -3.28 -8.78
N THR A 91 5.18 -3.78 -7.58
CA THR A 91 5.38 -3.06 -6.32
C THR A 91 6.82 -3.29 -5.88
N VAL A 92 7.57 -2.20 -5.75
CA VAL A 92 8.97 -2.20 -5.33
C VAL A 92 9.08 -1.33 -4.08
N ILE A 93 9.52 -1.92 -2.98
CA ILE A 93 9.84 -1.22 -1.73
C ILE A 93 11.28 -1.61 -1.40
N VAL A 94 12.19 -0.64 -1.39
CA VAL A 94 13.61 -0.83 -1.05
C VAL A 94 13.96 0.14 0.08
N GLY A 95 14.71 -0.34 1.07
CA GLY A 95 15.14 0.42 2.25
C GLY A 95 16.35 1.32 1.99
#